data_AF-A0A8H3SMT2-F1
#
_entry.id   AF-A0A8H3SMT2-F1
#
_cell.length_a   1.000
_cell.length_b   1.000
_cell.length_c   1.000
_cell.angle_alpha   90.00
_cell.angle_beta   90.00
_cell.angle_gamma   90.00
#
_symmetry.space_group_name_H-M   'P 1'
#
loop_
_entity.id
_entity.type
_entity.pdbx_description
1 polymer ?
#
loop_
_entity_poly.entity_id
_entity_poly.type
_entity_poly.pdbx_seq_one_letter_code
_entity_poly.pdbx_strand_id
1 'polypeptide(L)'
;MPVFKNTKRPKDDSPPKVEKVVRKKSPQTLGKIENFEIPLSPQGWKKLRQAGGLQHLTINTLPKDLFGSASRPSNMQYVMLRCYSPGTLAPAKFGKKMAKFGFDDALMGQAANLLSHSQDWKRYIRTIEEEIPTHSLRETQDNLWPGSFMAAKRLQEQTATVEGTHDRTRRACGKAVEEYSDAEDEATPNAALLVLLQQITHLVEDTGLEWVLNRTHFLAKFGGERKYNAYTDGVLRSTKHSDVFSIVETKRTMRDRSKPAIIAQEACELVAWLMTSPNLACFNDHFLLFSQDRHQIFLTCAKYKKELEDYLKENKATEEFLVMETFGPWDAENSSHIVHFAQIVIAAILIAQANS
;
A
#
# COMPACT_ATOMS: atom_id res chain seq x y z
N MET A 1 47.32 26.02 53.35
CA MET A 1 46.50 24.78 53.44
C MET A 1 45.55 24.74 52.25
N PRO A 2 45.35 23.60 51.57
CA PRO A 2 46.31 22.58 51.17
C PRO A 2 46.43 22.44 49.63
N VAL A 3 47.53 21.78 49.25
CA VAL A 3 47.95 21.36 47.91
C VAL A 3 47.05 20.24 47.40
N PHE A 4 46.45 20.38 46.22
CA PHE A 4 45.83 19.24 45.52
C PHE A 4 46.90 18.41 44.83
N LYS A 5 47.19 17.24 45.40
CA LYS A 5 48.05 16.20 44.83
C LYS A 5 47.38 15.61 43.60
N ASN A 6 48.05 15.69 42.46
CA ASN A 6 47.68 15.02 41.23
C ASN A 6 48.19 13.56 41.29
N THR A 7 47.32 12.62 41.64
CA THR A 7 47.64 11.18 41.62
C THR A 7 47.29 10.59 40.26
N LYS A 8 48.32 10.35 39.44
CA LYS A 8 48.22 9.54 38.22
C LYS A 8 47.75 8.13 38.57
N ARG A 9 46.61 7.69 38.03
CA ARG A 9 46.24 6.27 37.99
C ARG A 9 47.14 5.55 36.96
N PRO A 10 47.57 4.31 37.22
CA PRO A 10 48.31 3.51 36.23
C PRO A 10 47.38 3.21 35.04
N LYS A 11 47.90 3.39 33.82
CA LYS A 11 47.28 2.86 32.60
C LYS A 11 47.44 1.34 32.63
N ASP A 12 46.32 0.63 32.75
CA ASP A 12 46.25 -0.79 32.45
C ASP A 12 46.19 -0.93 30.92
N ASP A 13 47.34 -1.22 30.31
CA ASP A 13 47.52 -1.47 28.87
C ASP A 13 47.02 -2.88 28.51
N SER A 14 45.73 -3.12 28.73
CA SER A 14 45.03 -4.26 28.18
C SER A 14 44.29 -3.83 26.90
N PRO A 15 44.69 -4.30 25.70
CA PRO A 15 43.99 -3.93 24.47
C PRO A 15 42.52 -4.38 24.56
N PRO A 16 41.55 -3.55 24.14
CA PRO A 16 40.15 -3.97 24.14
C PRO A 16 40.02 -5.20 23.26
N LYS A 17 39.54 -6.31 23.84
CA LYS A 17 39.12 -7.47 23.08
C LYS A 17 38.08 -7.01 22.08
N VAL A 18 38.47 -6.95 20.81
CA VAL A 18 37.54 -6.79 19.70
C VAL A 18 36.73 -8.07 19.64
N GLU A 19 35.65 -8.13 20.42
CA GLU A 19 34.58 -9.07 20.17
C GLU A 19 34.10 -8.80 18.74
N LYS A 20 34.42 -9.72 17.83
CA LYS A 20 33.80 -9.77 16.51
C LYS A 20 32.30 -9.87 16.74
N VAL A 21 31.60 -8.75 16.67
CA VAL A 21 30.14 -8.73 16.58
C VAL A 21 29.78 -9.48 15.32
N VAL A 22 29.47 -10.76 15.46
CA VAL A 22 28.93 -11.58 14.37
C VAL A 22 27.59 -10.94 14.01
N ARG A 23 27.57 -10.15 12.92
CA ARG A 23 26.33 -9.55 12.42
C ARG A 23 25.34 -10.68 12.13
N LYS A 24 24.32 -10.81 12.97
CA LYS A 24 23.22 -11.76 12.76
C LYS A 24 22.60 -11.47 11.40
N LYS A 25 22.51 -12.49 10.54
CA LYS A 25 21.90 -12.36 9.21
C LYS A 25 20.45 -11.88 9.35
N SER A 26 19.99 -11.02 8.43
CA SER A 26 18.62 -10.53 8.42
C SER A 26 17.63 -11.65 8.08
N PRO A 27 16.35 -11.54 8.51
CA PRO A 27 15.30 -12.50 8.15
C PRO A 27 15.18 -12.70 6.63
N GLN A 28 15.30 -11.64 5.84
CA GLN A 28 15.28 -11.71 4.37
C GLN A 28 16.42 -12.57 3.80
N THR A 29 17.61 -12.51 4.42
CA THR A 29 18.76 -13.33 4.02
C THR A 29 18.57 -14.79 4.46
N LEU A 30 18.06 -15.01 5.67
CA LEU A 30 17.87 -16.34 6.24
C LEU A 30 16.72 -17.11 5.58
N GLY A 31 15.61 -16.43 5.30
CA GLY A 31 14.39 -17.01 4.72
C GLY A 31 14.27 -16.78 3.22
N LYS A 32 15.40 -16.62 2.51
CA LYS A 32 15.42 -16.47 1.06
C LYS A 32 15.04 -17.79 0.40
N ILE A 33 14.18 -17.71 -0.61
CA ILE A 33 13.90 -18.81 -1.55
C ILE A 33 14.48 -18.40 -2.90
N GLU A 34 15.26 -19.28 -3.53
CA GLU A 34 15.83 -19.01 -4.86
C GLU A 34 14.74 -18.87 -5.91
N ASN A 35 14.92 -17.94 -6.84
CA ASN A 35 13.96 -17.63 -7.92
C ASN A 35 12.53 -17.40 -7.39
N PHE A 36 12.43 -16.73 -6.24
CA PHE A 36 11.15 -16.41 -5.63
C PHE A 36 10.33 -15.50 -6.54
N GLU A 37 9.14 -15.95 -6.84
CA GLU A 37 8.11 -15.19 -7.52
C GLU A 37 6.81 -15.27 -6.72
N ILE A 38 5.97 -14.25 -6.89
CA ILE A 38 4.63 -14.25 -6.29
C ILE A 38 3.80 -15.33 -6.98
N PRO A 39 3.25 -16.31 -6.23
CA PRO A 39 2.43 -17.33 -6.82
C PRO A 39 1.16 -16.72 -7.42
N LEU A 40 0.77 -17.19 -8.60
CA LEU A 40 -0.45 -16.77 -9.30
C LEU A 40 -1.66 -17.65 -8.97
N SER A 41 -1.44 -18.78 -8.30
CA SER A 41 -2.46 -19.78 -8.02
C SER A 41 -2.09 -20.65 -6.81
N PRO A 42 -3.05 -21.40 -6.25
CA PRO A 42 -2.76 -22.40 -5.21
C PRO A 42 -1.69 -23.42 -5.62
N GLN A 43 -1.67 -23.85 -6.89
CA GLN A 43 -0.65 -24.77 -7.40
C GLN A 43 0.73 -24.10 -7.47
N GLY A 44 0.79 -22.84 -7.88
CA GLY A 44 2.02 -22.04 -7.85
C GLY A 44 2.57 -21.91 -6.42
N TRP A 45 1.69 -21.66 -5.45
CA TRP A 45 2.06 -21.61 -4.04
C TRP A 45 2.57 -22.97 -3.52
N LYS A 46 1.91 -24.08 -3.87
CA LYS A 46 2.35 -25.44 -3.48
C LYS A 46 3.76 -25.75 -4.01
N LYS A 47 4.07 -25.36 -5.26
CA LYS A 47 5.42 -25.48 -5.85
C LYS A 47 6.44 -24.63 -5.11
N LEU A 48 6.10 -23.37 -4.80
CA LEU A 48 6.99 -22.46 -4.08
C LEU A 48 7.28 -22.93 -2.65
N ARG A 49 6.26 -23.47 -1.97
CA ARG A 49 6.40 -24.12 -0.66
C ARG A 49 7.35 -25.31 -0.71
N GLN A 50 7.27 -26.13 -1.76
CA GLN A 50 8.17 -27.26 -1.96
C GLN A 50 9.60 -26.80 -2.24
N ALA A 51 9.79 -25.80 -3.11
CA ALA A 51 11.10 -25.24 -3.43
C ALA A 51 11.79 -24.62 -2.20
N GLY A 52 11.02 -24.04 -1.28
CA GLY A 52 11.53 -23.51 -0.01
C GLY A 52 11.76 -24.55 1.10
N GLY A 53 11.45 -25.84 0.88
CA GLY A 53 11.57 -26.87 1.93
C GLY A 53 10.59 -26.69 3.10
N LEU A 54 9.42 -26.08 2.84
CA LEU A 54 8.47 -25.64 3.88
C LEU A 54 7.28 -26.61 4.07
N GLN A 55 7.37 -27.85 3.58
CA GLN A 55 6.26 -28.82 3.57
C GLN A 55 5.80 -29.25 4.97
N HIS A 56 6.71 -29.18 5.94
CA HIS A 56 6.46 -29.55 7.34
C HIS A 56 6.26 -28.33 8.25
N LEU A 57 6.28 -27.12 7.68
CA LEU A 57 6.14 -25.88 8.41
C LEU A 57 4.80 -25.21 8.12
N THR A 58 4.37 -24.41 9.09
CA THR A 58 3.28 -23.43 9.02
C THR A 58 3.80 -22.10 9.56
N ILE A 59 3.00 -21.03 9.48
CA ILE A 59 3.40 -19.76 10.07
C ILE A 59 3.61 -19.86 11.59
N ASN A 60 2.88 -20.74 12.28
CA ASN A 60 2.98 -20.95 13.73
C ASN A 60 4.19 -21.81 14.13
N THR A 61 4.79 -22.56 13.20
CA THR A 61 6.00 -23.37 13.46
C THR A 61 7.27 -22.79 12.84
N LEU A 62 7.14 -21.83 11.90
CA LEU A 62 8.26 -21.14 11.27
C LEU A 62 9.21 -20.54 12.33
N PRO A 63 10.54 -20.72 12.22
CA PRO A 63 11.50 -20.13 13.14
C PRO A 63 11.37 -18.60 13.24
N LYS A 64 11.43 -18.07 14.46
CA LYS A 64 11.18 -16.64 14.75
C LYS A 64 12.17 -15.69 14.06
N ASP A 65 13.38 -16.16 13.78
CA ASP A 65 14.44 -15.42 13.09
C ASP A 65 14.17 -15.25 11.58
N LEU A 66 13.17 -15.95 11.03
CA LEU A 66 12.70 -15.78 9.65
C LEU A 66 11.60 -14.72 9.53
N PHE A 67 11.12 -14.14 10.63
CA PHE A 67 10.13 -13.06 10.61
C PHE A 67 10.82 -11.70 10.46
N GLY A 68 10.56 -11.04 9.32
CA GLY A 68 10.81 -9.63 9.11
C GLY A 68 9.56 -8.79 9.39
N SER A 69 9.72 -7.47 9.43
CA SER A 69 8.58 -6.54 9.37
C SER A 69 7.81 -6.68 8.07
N ALA A 70 6.58 -6.17 8.00
CA ALA A 70 5.80 -6.19 6.76
C ALA A 70 6.53 -5.53 5.59
N SER A 71 7.30 -4.46 5.83
CA SER A 71 8.11 -3.79 4.81
C SER A 71 9.31 -4.58 4.30
N ARG A 72 9.72 -5.63 5.03
CA ARG A 72 10.89 -6.47 4.71
C ARG A 72 10.66 -7.92 5.11
N PRO A 73 9.60 -8.58 4.62
CA PRO A 73 9.29 -9.94 5.00
C PRO A 73 10.31 -10.88 4.34
N SER A 74 10.56 -12.04 4.96
CA SER A 74 11.30 -13.10 4.25
C SER A 74 10.39 -13.82 3.26
N ASN A 75 10.98 -14.46 2.25
CA ASN A 75 10.22 -15.24 1.27
C ASN A 75 9.49 -16.38 1.98
N MET A 76 10.15 -17.06 2.93
CA MET A 76 9.54 -18.12 3.73
C MET A 76 8.38 -17.61 4.59
N GLN A 77 8.51 -16.42 5.21
CA GLN A 77 7.41 -15.78 5.93
C GLN A 77 6.20 -15.56 5.00
N TYR A 78 6.42 -14.95 3.84
CA TYR A 78 5.35 -14.72 2.86
C TYR A 78 4.66 -16.03 2.44
N VAL A 79 5.42 -17.07 2.11
CA VAL A 79 4.85 -18.37 1.71
C VAL A 79 3.99 -18.93 2.84
N MET A 80 4.41 -18.82 4.10
CA MET A 80 3.66 -19.32 5.24
C MET A 80 2.37 -18.55 5.53
N LEU A 81 2.18 -17.33 4.99
CA LEU A 81 0.92 -16.59 5.07
C LEU A 81 -0.19 -17.16 4.18
N ARG A 82 0.11 -18.17 3.33
CA ARG A 82 -0.85 -18.74 2.35
C ARG A 82 -1.48 -17.66 1.47
N CYS A 83 -0.64 -16.83 0.86
CA CYS A 83 -1.06 -15.78 -0.06
C CYS A 83 -0.71 -16.14 -1.51
N TYR A 84 -1.56 -15.72 -2.45
CA TYR A 84 -1.23 -15.65 -3.87
C TYR A 84 -1.92 -14.45 -4.53
N SER A 85 -1.35 -13.95 -5.62
CA SER A 85 -1.90 -12.83 -6.39
C SER A 85 -2.06 -13.25 -7.85
N PRO A 86 -3.29 -13.38 -8.40
CA PRO A 86 -3.53 -13.80 -9.79
C PRO A 86 -2.98 -12.86 -10.88
N GLY A 87 -2.25 -11.82 -10.52
CA GLY A 87 -1.82 -10.75 -11.41
C GLY A 87 -2.79 -9.55 -11.39
N THR A 88 -2.31 -8.44 -11.95
CA THR A 88 -3.06 -7.18 -12.00
C THR A 88 -4.02 -7.19 -13.18
N LEU A 89 -5.29 -6.89 -12.92
CA LEU A 89 -6.33 -6.73 -13.93
C LEU A 89 -6.44 -5.27 -14.35
N ALA A 90 -6.57 -5.00 -15.66
CA ALA A 90 -6.74 -3.63 -16.16
C ALA A 90 -7.99 -2.94 -15.56
N PRO A 91 -8.00 -1.61 -15.41
CA PRO A 91 -9.12 -0.86 -14.84
C PRO A 91 -10.49 -1.21 -15.45
N ALA A 92 -10.57 -1.40 -16.77
CA ALA A 92 -11.79 -1.76 -17.48
C ALA A 92 -12.39 -3.12 -17.06
N LYS A 93 -11.64 -3.97 -16.37
CA LYS A 93 -12.13 -5.25 -15.83
C LYS A 93 -12.77 -5.10 -14.44
N PHE A 94 -12.59 -3.97 -13.76
CA PHE A 94 -13.17 -3.72 -12.43
C PHE A 94 -14.70 -3.80 -12.49
N GLY A 95 -15.36 -3.07 -13.40
CA GLY A 95 -16.83 -3.07 -13.51
C GLY A 95 -17.46 -4.45 -13.69
N LYS A 96 -16.77 -5.38 -14.36
CA LYS A 96 -17.23 -6.78 -14.53
C LYS A 96 -17.16 -7.63 -13.26
N LYS A 97 -16.42 -7.17 -12.26
CA LYS A 97 -16.18 -7.88 -10.99
C LYS A 97 -16.65 -7.10 -9.77
N MET A 98 -16.99 -5.82 -9.91
CA MET A 98 -17.22 -4.91 -8.78
C MET A 98 -18.32 -5.38 -7.82
N ALA A 99 -19.36 -6.04 -8.35
CA ALA A 99 -20.43 -6.68 -7.56
C ALA A 99 -19.92 -7.70 -6.54
N LYS A 100 -18.79 -8.36 -6.82
CA LYS A 100 -18.14 -9.27 -5.87
C LYS A 100 -17.69 -8.57 -4.60
N PHE A 101 -17.39 -7.26 -4.67
CA PHE A 101 -16.83 -6.48 -3.57
C PHE A 101 -17.86 -5.49 -2.97
N GLY A 102 -19.14 -5.68 -3.27
CA GLY A 102 -20.23 -4.83 -2.75
C GLY A 102 -20.46 -3.52 -3.52
N PHE A 103 -19.76 -3.30 -4.64
CA PHE A 103 -20.02 -2.17 -5.54
C PHE A 103 -21.10 -2.55 -6.54
N ASP A 104 -21.96 -1.61 -6.91
CA ASP A 104 -22.96 -1.80 -7.96
C ASP A 104 -23.08 -0.57 -8.87
N ASP A 105 -23.85 -0.71 -9.95
CA ASP A 105 -24.04 0.36 -10.92
C ASP A 105 -24.74 1.59 -10.30
N ALA A 106 -25.54 1.40 -9.24
CA ALA A 106 -26.23 2.50 -8.56
C ALA A 106 -25.24 3.36 -7.76
N LEU A 107 -24.34 2.73 -7.01
CA LEU A 107 -23.25 3.40 -6.30
C LEU A 107 -22.30 4.12 -7.27
N MET A 108 -21.95 3.48 -8.38
CA MET A 108 -21.11 4.10 -9.41
C MET A 108 -21.82 5.29 -10.08
N GLY A 109 -23.13 5.18 -10.32
CA GLY A 109 -23.96 6.28 -10.83
C GLY A 109 -24.07 7.45 -9.84
N GLN A 110 -24.27 7.17 -8.55
CA GLN A 110 -24.28 8.19 -7.50
C GLN A 110 -22.93 8.90 -7.40
N ALA A 111 -21.83 8.15 -7.48
CA ALA A 111 -20.48 8.69 -7.49
C ALA A 111 -20.25 9.63 -8.69
N ALA A 112 -20.64 9.20 -9.89
CA ALA A 112 -20.57 10.03 -11.10
C ALA A 112 -21.39 11.32 -10.94
N ASN A 113 -22.59 11.23 -10.34
CA ASN A 113 -23.45 12.37 -10.08
C ASN A 113 -22.76 13.38 -9.14
N LEU A 114 -22.19 12.94 -8.02
CA LEU A 114 -21.47 13.80 -7.07
C LEU A 114 -20.29 14.53 -7.72
N LEU A 115 -19.47 13.80 -8.49
CA LEU A 115 -18.36 14.40 -9.24
C LEU A 115 -18.86 15.46 -10.24
N SER A 116 -19.97 15.21 -10.92
CA SER A 116 -20.52 16.14 -11.92
C SER A 116 -21.09 17.44 -11.31
N HIS A 117 -21.36 17.48 -10.01
CA HIS A 117 -21.82 18.69 -9.33
C HIS A 117 -20.68 19.55 -8.78
N SER A 118 -19.47 19.01 -8.65
CA SER A 118 -18.30 19.73 -8.14
C SER A 118 -17.58 20.53 -9.23
N GLN A 119 -17.55 21.86 -9.08
CA GLN A 119 -16.82 22.74 -10.01
C GLN A 119 -15.29 22.63 -9.84
N ASP A 120 -14.82 22.44 -8.61
CA ASP A 120 -13.40 22.21 -8.32
C ASP A 120 -12.92 20.92 -8.97
N TRP A 121 -13.72 19.85 -8.89
CA TRP A 121 -13.43 18.60 -9.58
C TRP A 121 -13.35 18.77 -11.11
N LYS A 122 -14.33 19.45 -11.72
CA LYS A 122 -14.31 19.72 -13.17
C LYS A 122 -13.07 20.49 -13.60
N ARG A 123 -12.70 21.55 -12.85
CA ARG A 123 -11.48 22.34 -13.12
C ARG A 123 -10.23 21.48 -12.96
N TYR A 124 -10.14 20.68 -11.90
CA TYR A 124 -9.04 19.74 -11.69
C TYR A 124 -8.87 18.76 -12.85
N ILE A 125 -9.93 18.06 -13.26
CA ILE A 125 -9.88 17.12 -14.39
C ILE A 125 -9.46 17.82 -15.68
N ARG A 126 -10.01 19.01 -15.94
CA ARG A 126 -9.62 19.84 -17.09
C ARG A 126 -8.11 20.13 -17.11
N THR A 127 -7.48 20.40 -15.95
CA THR A 127 -6.03 20.62 -15.91
C THR A 127 -5.21 19.38 -16.27
N ILE A 128 -5.76 18.18 -16.05
CA ILE A 128 -5.12 16.92 -16.47
C ILE A 128 -5.36 16.70 -17.97
N GLU A 129 -6.60 16.88 -18.45
CA GLU A 129 -6.98 16.73 -19.86
C GLU A 129 -6.21 17.66 -20.79
N GLU A 130 -6.12 18.93 -20.42
CA GLU A 130 -5.39 19.95 -21.17
C GLU A 130 -3.89 19.98 -20.83
N GLU A 131 -3.43 19.02 -20.01
CA GLU A 131 -2.02 18.85 -19.66
C GLU A 131 -1.37 20.10 -19.02
N ILE A 132 -2.16 20.95 -18.38
CA ILE A 132 -1.73 22.26 -17.85
C ILE A 132 -0.76 22.03 -16.67
N PRO A 133 0.48 22.55 -16.76
CA PRO A 133 1.45 22.36 -15.71
C PRO A 133 1.13 23.23 -14.49
N THR A 134 1.48 22.75 -13.30
CA THR A 134 1.11 23.41 -12.04
C THR A 134 1.65 24.84 -11.91
N HIS A 135 2.82 25.12 -12.50
CA HIS A 135 3.43 26.44 -12.48
C HIS A 135 2.69 27.48 -13.33
N SER A 136 1.77 27.07 -14.22
CA SER A 136 0.93 27.96 -15.02
C SER A 136 -0.40 28.30 -14.34
N LEU A 137 -0.77 27.59 -13.27
CA LEU A 137 -2.03 27.80 -12.56
C LEU A 137 -1.90 28.92 -11.51
N ARG A 138 -2.86 29.84 -11.50
CA ARG A 138 -2.95 30.94 -10.53
C ARG A 138 -4.35 30.99 -9.94
N GLU A 139 -4.44 31.35 -8.65
CA GLU A 139 -5.72 31.52 -7.96
C GLU A 139 -6.58 32.63 -8.58
N THR A 140 -5.95 33.64 -9.17
CA THR A 140 -6.61 34.73 -9.90
C THR A 140 -7.24 34.32 -11.23
N GLN A 141 -7.03 33.07 -11.68
CA GLN A 141 -7.62 32.54 -12.91
C GLN A 141 -8.85 31.70 -12.57
N ASP A 142 -10.00 32.36 -12.42
CA ASP A 142 -11.25 31.76 -11.96
C ASP A 142 -11.68 30.49 -12.73
N ASN A 143 -11.38 30.43 -14.03
CA ASN A 143 -11.82 29.33 -14.91
C ASN A 143 -10.87 28.13 -14.98
N LEU A 144 -9.66 28.22 -14.41
CA LEU A 144 -8.64 27.16 -14.48
C LEU A 144 -8.13 26.70 -13.12
N TRP A 145 -8.27 27.51 -12.07
CA TRP A 145 -7.83 27.14 -10.73
C TRP A 145 -8.62 25.92 -10.20
N PRO A 146 -7.96 24.80 -9.86
CA PRO A 146 -8.63 23.58 -9.38
C PRO A 146 -9.31 23.69 -8.00
N GLY A 147 -9.19 24.83 -7.31
CA GLY A 147 -9.76 25.02 -5.97
C GLY A 147 -9.19 24.02 -4.97
N SER A 148 -10.07 23.29 -4.27
CA SER A 148 -9.70 22.29 -3.26
C SER A 148 -8.75 21.20 -3.77
N PHE A 149 -8.77 20.89 -5.08
CA PHE A 149 -7.92 19.88 -5.70
C PHE A 149 -6.53 20.39 -6.12
N MET A 150 -6.20 21.67 -5.92
CA MET A 150 -4.90 22.21 -6.34
C MET A 150 -3.72 21.49 -5.66
N ALA A 151 -3.86 21.13 -4.38
CA ALA A 151 -2.83 20.39 -3.65
C ALA A 151 -2.61 18.99 -4.27
N ALA A 152 -3.68 18.27 -4.56
CA ALA A 152 -3.62 16.97 -5.24
C ALA A 152 -2.93 17.09 -6.60
N LYS A 153 -3.31 18.08 -7.43
CA LYS A 153 -2.70 18.33 -8.75
C LYS A 153 -1.19 18.55 -8.67
N ARG A 154 -0.71 19.32 -7.67
CA ARG A 154 0.72 19.56 -7.47
C ARG A 154 1.47 18.29 -7.13
N LEU A 155 0.96 17.53 -6.17
CA LEU A 155 1.61 16.31 -5.69
C LEU A 155 1.63 15.22 -6.77
N GLN A 156 0.54 15.06 -7.53
CA GLN A 156 0.52 14.15 -8.67
C GLN A 156 1.56 14.51 -9.74
N GLU A 157 1.66 15.79 -10.12
CA GLU A 157 2.68 16.24 -11.09
C GLU A 157 4.10 15.96 -10.58
N GLN A 158 4.34 16.05 -9.27
CA GLN A 158 5.62 15.68 -8.66
C GLN A 158 5.92 14.19 -8.75
N THR A 159 4.92 13.30 -8.74
CA THR A 159 5.18 11.85 -8.91
C THR A 159 5.74 11.48 -10.29
N ALA A 160 5.51 12.34 -11.30
CA ALA A 160 6.02 12.21 -12.66
C ALA A 160 7.17 13.20 -12.96
N THR A 161 7.64 13.94 -11.95
CA THR A 161 8.75 14.89 -12.08
C THR A 161 9.95 14.38 -11.31
N VAL A 162 11.11 14.31 -11.96
CA VAL A 162 12.35 13.90 -11.32
C VAL A 162 13.45 14.87 -11.72
N GLU A 163 14.21 15.34 -10.74
CA GLU A 163 15.25 16.37 -10.90
C GLU A 163 14.68 17.62 -11.60
N GLY A 164 13.48 18.03 -11.18
CA GLY A 164 12.76 19.17 -11.75
C GLY A 164 12.30 19.00 -13.21
N THR A 165 12.51 17.84 -13.82
CA THR A 165 12.09 17.56 -15.21
C THR A 165 10.92 16.58 -15.22
N HIS A 166 9.79 17.06 -15.72
CA HIS A 166 8.58 16.27 -15.90
C HIS A 166 8.77 15.21 -17.02
N ASP A 167 8.20 14.02 -16.84
CA ASP A 167 8.33 12.91 -17.79
C ASP A 167 7.86 13.22 -19.21
N ARG A 168 6.76 13.96 -19.35
CA ARG A 168 6.29 14.49 -20.64
C ARG A 168 7.39 15.25 -21.42
N THR A 169 8.14 16.12 -20.75
CA THR A 169 9.30 16.81 -21.34
C THR A 169 10.39 15.82 -21.73
N ARG A 170 10.66 14.80 -20.91
CA ARG A 170 11.66 13.77 -21.20
C ARG A 170 11.29 12.94 -22.43
N ARG A 171 10.02 12.57 -22.59
CA ARG A 171 9.48 11.84 -23.75
C ARG A 171 9.63 12.66 -25.05
N ALA A 172 9.30 13.95 -25.00
CA ALA A 172 9.42 14.85 -26.16
C ALA A 172 10.87 15.00 -26.66
N CYS A 173 11.86 14.84 -25.77
CA CYS A 173 13.28 14.87 -26.12
C CYS A 173 13.83 13.53 -26.67
N GLY A 174 12.97 12.55 -27.00
CA GLY A 174 13.40 11.28 -27.60
C GLY A 174 14.10 10.31 -26.64
N LYS A 175 14.01 10.52 -25.32
CA LYS A 175 14.45 9.51 -24.34
C LYS A 175 13.45 8.35 -24.35
N ALA A 176 13.96 7.11 -24.46
CA ALA A 176 13.13 5.91 -24.44
C ALA A 176 12.25 5.84 -23.18
N VAL A 177 10.99 5.43 -23.37
CA VAL A 177 9.94 5.33 -22.33
C VAL A 177 10.24 4.26 -21.27
N GLU A 178 11.20 3.36 -21.51
CA GLU A 178 11.48 2.18 -20.68
C GLU A 178 12.17 2.47 -19.33
N GLU A 179 12.54 3.72 -19.03
CA GLU A 179 13.16 4.07 -17.74
C GLU A 179 12.51 5.30 -17.09
N TYR A 180 11.24 5.21 -16.68
CA TYR A 180 10.73 6.16 -15.68
C TYR A 180 11.57 6.04 -14.41
N SER A 181 12.46 6.99 -14.13
CA SER A 181 13.22 6.99 -12.88
C SER A 181 12.28 6.96 -11.68
N ASP A 182 12.70 6.35 -10.58
CA ASP A 182 11.94 6.41 -9.32
C ASP A 182 11.57 7.87 -8.99
N ALA A 183 10.42 8.08 -8.35
CA ALA A 183 10.13 9.37 -7.73
C ALA A 183 11.24 9.72 -6.72
N GLU A 184 11.47 11.01 -6.50
CA GLU A 184 12.58 11.50 -5.68
C GLU A 184 12.53 10.94 -4.24
N ASP A 185 11.33 10.87 -3.67
CA ASP A 185 11.06 10.31 -2.35
C ASP A 185 9.72 9.54 -2.32
N GLU A 186 9.58 8.59 -1.40
CA GLU A 186 8.34 7.83 -1.19
C GLU A 186 7.24 8.70 -0.54
N ALA A 187 7.60 9.79 0.13
CA ALA A 187 6.67 10.77 0.67
C ALA A 187 5.80 11.43 -0.42
N THR A 188 6.32 11.58 -1.64
CA THR A 188 5.59 12.22 -2.75
C THR A 188 4.39 11.39 -3.23
N PRO A 189 4.54 10.11 -3.65
CA PRO A 189 3.39 9.28 -4.01
C PRO A 189 2.44 9.05 -2.82
N ASN A 190 2.96 8.96 -1.59
CA ASN A 190 2.11 8.88 -0.40
C ASN A 190 1.19 10.10 -0.26
N ALA A 191 1.78 11.30 -0.26
CA ALA A 191 1.03 12.55 -0.17
C ALA A 191 0.09 12.73 -1.38
N ALA A 192 0.52 12.37 -2.60
CA ALA A 192 -0.29 12.47 -3.79
C ALA A 192 -1.57 11.62 -3.70
N LEU A 193 -1.45 10.35 -3.28
CA LEU A 193 -2.60 9.46 -3.13
C LEU A 193 -3.53 9.95 -2.01
N LEU A 194 -3.00 10.19 -0.81
CA LEU A 194 -3.83 10.51 0.34
C LEU A 194 -4.52 11.87 0.22
N VAL A 195 -3.86 12.89 -0.31
CA VAL A 195 -4.49 14.20 -0.53
C VAL A 195 -5.60 14.09 -1.57
N LEU A 196 -5.40 13.32 -2.65
CA LEU A 196 -6.46 13.07 -3.63
C LEU A 196 -7.65 12.35 -2.99
N LEU A 197 -7.39 11.28 -2.23
CA LEU A 197 -8.43 10.52 -1.53
C LEU A 197 -9.23 11.40 -0.56
N GLN A 198 -8.56 12.27 0.22
CA GLN A 198 -9.22 13.23 1.10
C GLN A 198 -10.14 14.20 0.34
N GLN A 199 -9.65 14.81 -0.76
CA GLN A 199 -10.46 15.75 -1.52
C GLN A 199 -11.66 15.08 -2.20
N ILE A 200 -11.52 13.83 -2.66
CA ILE A 200 -12.64 13.06 -3.19
C ILE A 200 -13.65 12.73 -2.08
N THR A 201 -13.20 12.30 -0.91
CA THR A 201 -14.09 11.99 0.23
C THR A 201 -14.90 13.21 0.67
N HIS A 202 -14.34 14.42 0.62
CA HIS A 202 -15.08 15.65 0.94
C HIS A 202 -16.25 15.97 -0.01
N LEU A 203 -16.36 15.27 -1.15
CA LEU A 203 -17.53 15.39 -2.03
C LEU A 203 -18.74 14.59 -1.53
N VAL A 204 -18.55 13.73 -0.52
CA VAL A 204 -19.60 12.95 0.11
C VAL A 204 -19.94 13.59 1.45
N GLU A 205 -21.20 13.97 1.64
CA GLU A 205 -21.68 14.63 2.85
C GLU A 205 -21.79 13.64 4.02
N ASP A 206 -21.51 14.13 5.24
CA ASP A 206 -21.75 13.44 6.50
C ASP A 206 -21.22 11.99 6.59
N THR A 207 -20.08 11.70 5.95
CA THR A 207 -19.52 10.35 5.92
C THR A 207 -19.13 9.83 7.28
N GLY A 208 -18.67 10.71 8.19
CA GLY A 208 -18.02 10.28 9.44
C GLY A 208 -16.73 9.50 9.20
N LEU A 209 -16.16 9.58 8.00
CA LEU A 209 -14.95 8.87 7.59
C LEU A 209 -13.87 9.87 7.17
N GLU A 210 -12.62 9.51 7.45
CA GLU A 210 -11.46 10.31 7.03
C GLU A 210 -10.32 9.43 6.52
N TRP A 211 -9.61 9.94 5.52
CA TRP A 211 -8.30 9.42 5.14
C TRP A 211 -7.22 10.13 5.95
N VAL A 212 -6.32 9.38 6.58
CA VAL A 212 -5.23 9.95 7.39
C VAL A 212 -3.87 9.47 6.92
N LEU A 213 -2.88 10.38 6.97
CA LEU A 213 -1.45 10.11 6.73
C LEU A 213 -0.77 9.42 7.92
N ASN A 214 -1.50 9.22 9.03
CA ASN A 214 -0.95 8.56 10.20
C ASN A 214 -0.69 7.10 9.88
N ARG A 215 0.56 6.68 10.08
CA ARG A 215 0.92 5.27 10.00
C ARG A 215 0.13 4.47 11.02
N THR A 216 -0.71 3.56 10.54
CA THR A 216 -1.47 2.67 11.41
C THR A 216 -0.69 1.39 11.65
N HIS A 217 -0.55 1.03 12.92
CA HIS A 217 0.20 -0.15 13.33
C HIS A 217 -0.73 -1.35 13.49
N PHE A 218 -0.42 -2.43 12.78
CA PHE A 218 -1.01 -3.74 13.00
C PHE A 218 0.05 -4.73 13.47
N LEU A 219 -0.31 -5.58 14.43
CA LEU A 219 0.58 -6.58 15.00
C LEU A 219 0.03 -7.99 14.72
N ALA A 220 0.67 -8.70 13.79
CA ALA A 220 0.35 -10.09 13.53
C ALA A 220 1.09 -10.99 14.52
N LYS A 221 0.37 -11.85 15.26
CA LYS A 221 0.93 -12.82 16.22
C LYS A 221 0.51 -14.24 15.83
N PHE A 222 1.48 -15.16 15.83
CA PHE A 222 1.32 -16.56 15.43
C PHE A 222 1.73 -17.53 16.56
N GLY A 223 1.70 -17.05 17.81
CA GLY A 223 2.07 -17.82 19.00
C GLY A 223 3.53 -17.67 19.43
N GLY A 224 3.76 -17.65 20.75
CA GLY A 224 5.09 -17.40 21.33
C GLY A 224 5.70 -16.08 20.87
N GLU A 225 6.95 -16.14 20.39
CA GLU A 225 7.66 -14.96 19.86
C GLU A 225 7.47 -14.75 18.35
N ARG A 226 6.64 -15.55 17.66
CA ARG A 226 6.40 -15.43 16.22
C ARG A 226 5.41 -14.31 15.97
N LYS A 227 5.93 -13.16 15.56
CA LYS A 227 5.14 -11.95 15.29
C LYS A 227 5.87 -11.04 14.33
N TYR A 228 5.12 -10.17 13.66
CA TYR A 228 5.69 -9.05 12.92
C TYR A 228 4.83 -7.81 13.03
N ASN A 229 5.46 -6.65 12.86
CA ASN A 229 4.79 -5.36 12.79
C ASN A 229 4.53 -5.00 11.33
N ALA A 230 3.32 -4.53 11.05
CA ALA A 230 2.94 -3.87 9.81
C ALA A 230 2.59 -2.41 10.12
N TYR A 231 3.14 -1.49 9.33
CA TYR A 231 2.83 -0.07 9.39
C TYR A 231 2.41 0.34 8.00
N THR A 232 1.18 0.84 7.86
CA THR A 232 0.66 1.32 6.59
C THR A 232 1.06 2.78 6.37
N ASP A 233 0.99 3.25 5.12
CA ASP A 233 1.25 4.66 4.77
C ASP A 233 0.07 5.58 5.04
N GLY A 234 -1.14 5.02 5.09
CA GLY A 234 -2.35 5.69 5.50
C GLY A 234 -3.51 4.72 5.68
N VAL A 235 -4.66 5.24 6.13
CA VAL A 235 -5.89 4.46 6.29
C VAL A 235 -7.13 5.32 6.06
N LEU A 236 -8.21 4.69 5.62
CA LEU A 236 -9.58 5.18 5.78
C LEU A 236 -10.10 4.71 7.13
N ARG A 237 -10.56 5.63 7.97
CA ARG A 237 -11.09 5.29 9.29
C ARG A 237 -12.33 6.08 9.69
N SER A 238 -13.08 5.54 10.64
CA SER A 238 -14.14 6.27 11.35
C SER A 238 -13.56 7.42 12.18
N THR A 239 -14.14 8.61 12.06
CA THR A 239 -13.80 9.77 12.90
C THR A 239 -14.30 9.61 14.34
N LYS A 240 -15.20 8.65 14.60
CA LYS A 240 -15.80 8.41 15.93
C LYS A 240 -15.12 7.29 16.69
N HIS A 241 -14.86 6.17 16.03
CA HIS A 241 -14.43 4.92 16.68
C HIS A 241 -13.02 4.47 16.28
N SER A 242 -12.38 5.15 15.33
CA SER A 242 -11.06 4.79 14.78
C SER A 242 -11.00 3.41 14.10
N ASP A 243 -12.16 2.80 13.81
CA ASP A 243 -12.24 1.58 13.00
C ASP A 243 -11.68 1.86 11.60
N VAL A 244 -10.82 0.96 11.13
CA VAL A 244 -10.15 1.06 9.82
C VAL A 244 -10.95 0.27 8.79
N PHE A 245 -11.33 0.93 7.70
CA PHE A 245 -12.09 0.33 6.60
C PHE A 245 -11.25 0.09 5.35
N SER A 246 -10.13 0.78 5.19
CA SER A 246 -9.19 0.56 4.08
C SER A 246 -7.80 0.98 4.49
N ILE A 247 -6.78 0.34 3.92
CA ILE A 247 -5.39 0.72 4.11
C ILE A 247 -4.78 1.30 2.83
N VAL A 248 -3.70 2.07 2.99
CA VAL A 248 -2.90 2.64 1.90
C VAL A 248 -1.45 2.20 2.02
N GLU A 249 -0.85 1.85 0.89
CA GLU A 249 0.57 1.54 0.76
C GLU A 249 1.15 2.22 -0.49
N THR A 250 2.30 2.87 -0.40
CA THR A 250 2.88 3.58 -1.53
C THR A 250 4.35 3.27 -1.74
N LYS A 251 4.81 3.44 -2.98
CA LYS A 251 6.20 3.28 -3.36
C LYS A 251 6.63 4.35 -4.33
N ARG A 252 7.89 4.79 -4.20
CA ARG A 252 8.51 5.70 -5.17
C ARG A 252 8.80 5.05 -6.53
N THR A 253 8.92 3.73 -6.57
CA THR A 253 9.30 2.98 -7.78
C THR A 253 8.06 2.46 -8.50
N MET A 254 8.19 2.15 -9.80
CA MET A 254 7.14 1.51 -10.57
C MET A 254 6.90 0.07 -10.09
N ARG A 255 5.64 -0.38 -10.06
CA ARG A 255 5.27 -1.72 -9.55
C ARG A 255 6.11 -2.82 -10.16
N ASP A 256 6.27 -2.82 -11.48
CA ASP A 256 6.94 -3.90 -12.22
C ASP A 256 8.42 -4.08 -11.87
N ARG A 257 9.10 -3.04 -11.35
CA ARG A 257 10.51 -3.13 -10.95
C ARG A 257 10.73 -3.87 -9.65
N SER A 258 9.76 -3.81 -8.74
CA SER A 258 9.88 -4.37 -7.38
C SER A 258 8.67 -5.23 -7.01
N LYS A 259 7.97 -5.76 -8.01
CA LYS A 259 6.67 -6.44 -7.86
C LYS A 259 6.64 -7.50 -6.74
N PRO A 260 7.63 -8.41 -6.61
CA PRO A 260 7.60 -9.40 -5.53
C PRO A 260 7.71 -8.78 -4.14
N ALA A 261 8.54 -7.75 -3.97
CA ALA A 261 8.70 -7.09 -2.67
C ALA A 261 7.44 -6.31 -2.28
N ILE A 262 6.86 -5.58 -3.24
CA ILE A 262 5.63 -4.78 -3.04
C ILE A 262 4.46 -5.68 -2.64
N ILE A 263 4.18 -6.73 -3.43
CA ILE A 263 3.06 -7.63 -3.15
C ILE A 263 3.28 -8.39 -1.84
N ALA A 264 4.52 -8.77 -1.51
CA ALA A 264 4.80 -9.44 -0.24
C ALA A 264 4.55 -8.51 0.96
N GLN A 265 4.89 -7.23 0.84
CA GLN A 265 4.58 -6.23 1.85
C GLN A 265 3.06 -6.02 2.01
N GLU A 266 2.36 -5.75 0.91
CA GLU A 266 0.90 -5.57 0.88
C GLU A 266 0.18 -6.80 1.49
N ALA A 267 0.64 -8.02 1.19
CA ALA A 267 0.11 -9.24 1.79
C ALA A 267 0.33 -9.29 3.31
N CYS A 268 1.52 -8.90 3.78
CA CYS A 268 1.82 -8.84 5.21
C CYS A 268 0.94 -7.83 5.94
N GLU A 269 0.68 -6.67 5.36
CA GLU A 269 -0.21 -5.65 5.90
C GLU A 269 -1.67 -6.12 5.96
N LEU A 270 -2.18 -6.69 4.87
CA LEU A 270 -3.53 -7.28 4.83
C LEU A 270 -3.69 -8.40 5.86
N VAL A 271 -2.71 -9.29 6.01
CA VAL A 271 -2.76 -10.33 7.05
C VAL A 271 -2.73 -9.72 8.45
N ALA A 272 -1.88 -8.71 8.69
CA ALA A 272 -1.81 -8.08 10.01
C ALA A 272 -3.12 -7.38 10.38
N TRP A 273 -3.75 -6.71 9.42
CA TRP A 273 -5.07 -6.10 9.60
C TRP A 273 -6.16 -7.16 9.82
N LEU A 274 -6.21 -8.22 9.00
CA LEU A 274 -7.11 -9.36 9.17
C LEU A 274 -6.99 -9.97 10.57
N MET A 275 -5.77 -10.13 11.08
CA MET A 275 -5.52 -10.72 12.39
C MET A 275 -5.98 -9.82 13.53
N THR A 276 -5.99 -8.50 13.31
CA THR A 276 -6.32 -7.48 14.32
C THR A 276 -7.83 -7.21 14.35
N SER A 277 -8.45 -7.04 13.19
CA SER A 277 -9.85 -6.60 13.06
C SER A 277 -10.57 -7.33 11.91
N PRO A 278 -10.80 -8.67 12.03
CA PRO A 278 -11.37 -9.47 10.95
C PRO A 278 -12.77 -9.02 10.53
N ASN A 279 -13.56 -8.49 11.48
CA ASN A 279 -14.94 -8.06 11.25
C ASN A 279 -15.06 -6.76 10.44
N LEU A 280 -13.95 -6.08 10.12
CA LEU A 280 -13.96 -4.83 9.36
C LEU A 280 -13.80 -5.03 7.84
N ALA A 281 -13.87 -6.27 7.36
CA ALA A 281 -13.91 -6.59 5.93
C ALA A 281 -15.28 -6.24 5.31
N CYS A 282 -15.61 -4.94 5.22
CA CYS A 282 -16.95 -4.46 4.87
C CYS A 282 -17.28 -4.47 3.36
N PHE A 283 -16.31 -4.76 2.49
CA PHE A 283 -16.52 -4.81 1.04
C PHE A 283 -17.00 -6.19 0.59
N ASN A 284 -18.18 -6.60 1.09
CA ASN A 284 -18.73 -7.94 0.90
C ASN A 284 -17.74 -9.04 1.33
N ASP A 285 -17.32 -8.99 2.61
CA ASP A 285 -16.27 -9.83 3.21
C ASP A 285 -14.87 -9.63 2.62
N HIS A 286 -14.58 -8.49 1.96
CA HIS A 286 -13.23 -8.18 1.48
C HIS A 286 -12.62 -7.01 2.25
N PHE A 287 -11.32 -7.12 2.49
CA PHE A 287 -10.44 -6.00 2.82
C PHE A 287 -10.09 -5.24 1.55
N LEU A 288 -9.98 -3.91 1.68
CA LEU A 288 -9.61 -3.02 0.59
C LEU A 288 -8.26 -2.36 0.88
N LEU A 289 -7.37 -2.37 -0.12
CA LEU A 289 -6.08 -1.69 -0.09
C LEU A 289 -5.99 -0.82 -1.35
N PHE A 290 -5.75 0.47 -1.15
CA PHE A 290 -5.32 1.35 -2.22
C PHE A 290 -3.81 1.43 -2.21
N SER A 291 -3.17 1.39 -3.37
CA SER A 291 -1.74 1.61 -3.46
C SER A 291 -1.34 2.52 -4.61
N GLN A 292 -0.21 3.19 -4.45
CA GLN A 292 0.37 4.01 -5.51
C GLN A 292 1.86 3.74 -5.64
N ASP A 293 2.25 3.27 -6.82
CA ASP A 293 3.63 3.00 -7.19
C ASP A 293 4.04 4.05 -8.22
N ARG A 294 4.76 5.07 -7.76
CA ARG A 294 5.09 6.29 -8.51
C ARG A 294 3.82 7.05 -8.92
N HIS A 295 3.47 7.10 -10.21
CA HIS A 295 2.26 7.76 -10.73
C HIS A 295 1.13 6.76 -11.03
N GLN A 296 1.34 5.47 -10.74
CA GLN A 296 0.37 4.42 -11.01
C GLN A 296 -0.38 4.03 -9.75
N ILE A 297 -1.71 4.11 -9.79
CA ILE A 297 -2.60 3.78 -8.68
C ILE A 297 -3.19 2.39 -8.90
N PHE A 298 -3.35 1.63 -7.82
CA PHE A 298 -3.89 0.27 -7.80
C PHE A 298 -4.93 0.11 -6.69
N LEU A 299 -5.81 -0.88 -6.87
CA LEU A 299 -6.81 -1.29 -5.90
C LEU A 299 -6.69 -2.79 -5.69
N THR A 300 -6.48 -3.23 -4.47
CA THR A 300 -6.44 -4.66 -4.12
C THR A 300 -7.59 -5.02 -3.19
N CYS A 301 -8.40 -5.99 -3.61
CA CYS A 301 -9.44 -6.60 -2.78
C CYS A 301 -8.97 -7.97 -2.30
N ALA A 302 -9.08 -8.24 -1.00
CA ALA A 302 -8.70 -9.52 -0.42
C ALA A 302 -9.80 -10.09 0.46
N LYS A 303 -10.33 -11.26 0.09
CA LYS A 303 -11.46 -11.88 0.79
C LYS A 303 -11.05 -12.40 2.16
N TYR A 304 -11.77 -12.02 3.20
CA TYR A 304 -11.73 -12.64 4.51
C TYR A 304 -12.30 -14.07 4.44
N LYS A 305 -11.60 -15.01 5.09
CA LYS A 305 -12.04 -16.40 5.24
C LYS A 305 -11.72 -16.87 6.64
N LYS A 306 -12.72 -17.42 7.33
CA LYS A 306 -12.59 -17.84 8.72
C LYS A 306 -11.53 -18.92 8.89
N GLU A 307 -11.47 -19.87 7.96
CA GLU A 307 -10.54 -20.99 7.97
C GLU A 307 -9.09 -20.53 7.78
N LEU A 308 -8.86 -19.42 7.06
CA LEU A 308 -7.55 -18.82 6.96
C LEU A 308 -7.16 -18.14 8.27
N GLU A 309 -8.08 -17.39 8.89
CA GLU A 309 -7.84 -16.80 10.20
C GLU A 309 -7.49 -17.87 11.25
N ASP A 310 -8.24 -18.97 11.29
CA ASP A 310 -8.01 -20.10 12.18
C ASP A 310 -6.65 -20.78 11.92
N TYR A 311 -6.22 -20.89 10.66
CA TYR A 311 -4.86 -21.33 10.33
C TYR A 311 -3.81 -20.39 10.92
N LEU A 312 -3.95 -19.08 10.73
CA LEU A 312 -2.98 -18.09 11.20
C LEU A 312 -2.93 -18.01 12.74
N LYS A 313 -4.09 -18.03 13.42
CA LYS A 313 -4.19 -17.88 14.88
C LYS A 313 -3.94 -19.17 15.64
N GLU A 314 -4.49 -20.27 15.16
CA GLU A 314 -4.63 -21.52 15.92
C GLU A 314 -3.91 -22.70 15.26
N ASN A 315 -3.22 -22.46 14.14
CA ASN A 315 -2.50 -23.49 13.40
C ASN A 315 -3.42 -24.63 12.88
N LYS A 316 -4.71 -24.34 12.66
CA LYS A 316 -5.64 -25.31 12.05
C LYS A 316 -5.29 -25.55 10.58
N ALA A 317 -5.43 -26.78 10.11
CA ALA A 317 -5.24 -27.09 8.70
C ALA A 317 -6.29 -26.39 7.83
N THR A 318 -5.89 -25.85 6.68
CA THR A 318 -6.79 -25.18 5.74
C THR A 318 -6.30 -25.33 4.30
N GLU A 319 -7.24 -25.39 3.37
CA GLU A 319 -6.97 -25.21 1.94
C GLU A 319 -7.21 -23.76 1.48
N GLU A 320 -7.66 -22.88 2.38
CA GLU A 320 -7.94 -21.49 2.06
C GLU A 320 -6.67 -20.64 1.92
N PHE A 321 -6.81 -19.53 1.19
CA PHE A 321 -5.74 -18.60 0.85
C PHE A 321 -6.22 -17.16 0.98
N LEU A 322 -5.28 -16.27 1.31
CA LEU A 322 -5.44 -14.85 1.03
C LEU A 322 -5.24 -14.64 -0.48
N VAL A 323 -6.31 -14.28 -1.18
CA VAL A 323 -6.26 -14.00 -2.62
C VAL A 323 -6.24 -12.50 -2.82
N MET A 324 -5.13 -11.97 -3.34
CA MET A 324 -4.99 -10.55 -3.63
C MET A 324 -5.43 -10.27 -5.07
N GLU A 325 -6.70 -9.90 -5.25
CA GLU A 325 -7.22 -9.45 -6.54
C GLU A 325 -6.95 -7.97 -6.75
N THR A 326 -5.93 -7.68 -7.55
CA THR A 326 -5.48 -6.31 -7.82
C THR A 326 -6.00 -5.80 -9.17
N PHE A 327 -6.45 -4.56 -9.19
CA PHE A 327 -6.87 -3.81 -10.37
C PHE A 327 -5.96 -2.60 -10.56
N GLY A 328 -5.73 -2.21 -11.81
CA GLY A 328 -4.88 -1.08 -12.19
C GLY A 328 -3.99 -1.41 -13.39
N PRO A 329 -2.98 -0.57 -13.67
CA PRO A 329 -2.80 0.75 -13.08
C PRO A 329 -3.86 1.74 -13.57
N TRP A 330 -4.37 2.59 -12.67
CA TRP A 330 -4.88 3.90 -13.05
C TRP A 330 -3.68 4.85 -13.14
N ASP A 331 -3.62 5.65 -14.18
CA ASP A 331 -2.51 6.57 -14.42
C ASP A 331 -2.91 7.93 -13.86
N ALA A 332 -2.15 8.45 -12.89
CA ALA A 332 -2.44 9.72 -12.26
C ALA A 332 -2.31 10.93 -13.21
N GLU A 333 -1.68 10.75 -14.37
CA GLU A 333 -1.60 11.75 -15.43
C GLU A 333 -2.70 11.59 -16.50
N ASN A 334 -3.60 10.61 -16.36
CA ASN A 334 -4.69 10.38 -17.30
C ASN A 334 -6.04 10.75 -16.68
N SER A 335 -6.71 11.74 -17.26
CA SER A 335 -8.00 12.25 -16.77
C SER A 335 -9.09 11.19 -16.69
N SER A 336 -9.24 10.37 -17.75
CA SER A 336 -10.26 9.31 -17.78
C SER A 336 -10.00 8.25 -16.71
N HIS A 337 -8.73 7.95 -16.43
CA HIS A 337 -8.35 7.06 -15.34
C HIS A 337 -8.70 7.68 -13.98
N ILE A 338 -8.37 8.96 -13.75
CA ILE A 338 -8.68 9.64 -12.49
C ILE A 338 -10.19 9.80 -12.27
N VAL A 339 -10.98 10.05 -13.31
CA VAL A 339 -12.45 10.06 -13.23
C VAL A 339 -12.99 8.71 -12.79
N HIS A 340 -12.56 7.63 -13.46
CA HIS A 340 -13.01 6.29 -13.10
C HIS A 340 -12.55 5.90 -11.68
N PHE A 341 -11.32 6.24 -11.30
CA PHE A 341 -10.79 5.99 -9.96
C PHE A 341 -11.59 6.73 -8.88
N ALA A 342 -11.91 8.01 -9.10
CA ALA A 342 -12.67 8.79 -8.13
C ALA A 342 -14.11 8.28 -7.94
N GLN A 343 -14.73 7.74 -8.99
CA GLN A 343 -16.01 7.05 -8.85
C GLN A 343 -15.92 5.84 -7.91
N ILE A 344 -14.86 5.05 -8.04
CA ILE A 344 -14.59 3.90 -7.16
C ILE A 344 -14.35 4.36 -5.72
N VAL A 345 -13.58 5.43 -5.52
CA VAL A 345 -13.32 5.97 -4.18
C VAL A 345 -14.63 6.41 -3.51
N ILE A 346 -15.47 7.21 -4.19
CA ILE A 346 -16.76 7.63 -3.63
C ILE A 346 -17.65 6.43 -3.33
N ALA A 347 -17.76 5.47 -4.24
CA ALA A 347 -18.52 4.25 -4.01
C ALA A 347 -17.99 3.46 -2.79
N ALA A 348 -16.66 3.39 -2.62
CA ALA A 348 -16.05 2.74 -1.47
C ALA A 348 -16.35 3.48 -0.15
N ILE A 349 -16.37 4.81 -0.16
CA ILE A 349 -16.78 5.64 0.98
C ILE A 349 -18.24 5.36 1.35
N LEU A 350 -19.14 5.30 0.38
CA LEU A 350 -20.57 5.02 0.62
C LEU A 350 -20.78 3.62 1.22
N ILE A 351 -20.04 2.60 0.73
CA ILE A 351 -20.06 1.24 1.30
C ILE A 351 -19.55 1.27 2.75
N ALA A 352 -18.40 1.92 3.00
CA ALA A 352 -17.83 1.99 4.33
C ALA A 352 -18.76 2.73 5.31
N GLN A 353 -19.38 3.83 4.88
CA GLN A 353 -20.34 4.61 5.67
C GLN A 353 -21.57 3.79 6.08
N ALA A 354 -22.07 2.93 5.19
CA ALA A 354 -23.18 2.03 5.50
C ALA A 354 -22.82 0.95 6.54
N ASN A 355 -21.52 0.74 6.81
CA ASN A 355 -20.99 -0.27 7.74
C ASN A 355 -20.27 0.36 8.95
N SER A 356 -20.27 1.69 9.10
CA SER A 356 -19.49 2.43 10.11
C SER A 356 -20.25 2.85 11.36
#